data_AF-A0A8B6GT87-F1
#
_entry.id   AF-A0A8B6GT87-F1
#
_cell.length_a   1.000
_cell.length_b   1.000
_cell.length_c   1.000
_cell.angle_alpha   90.00
_cell.angle_beta   90.00
_cell.angle_gamma   90.00
#
_symmetry.space_group_name_H-M   'P 1'
#
loop_
_entity.id
_entity.type
_entity.pdbx_description
1 polymer ?
#
loop_
_entity_poly.entity_id
_entity_poly.type
_entity_poly.pdbx_seq_one_letter_code
_entity_poly.pdbx_strand_id
1 'polypeptide(L)'
;MEQQNKMKGGYSHVNKYELMCLENQGKDGYQSSERILMAFKVLDDIVPKLGVYARLMGRIKDDLHASVYSSELTTGPDGVVVNQPYFTLVQRTSTKEADKIDMLNEQLDTVKRRLFEKHKQFEESQQKIEEFEENMDNLEEKSLGLEKLVANQKAEIQKLEEELRDEKDRAADMEHRLQGDIHDLQDSIDEGNQEIETLSRYKKGYDDLYLAFLDTAENEFTKKRKQPVISTKRANLINNIESAQKLEEQLQTVLNTAVEEFDKFLEEHKDELQKIETGKEDVTEAELEIQEMDIEQADQELEAVQERFKNTVGDITNELQLLKHHSLTLQDQLQKLELSKPSHG
;
A
#
# COMPACT_ATOMS: atom_id res chain seq x y z
N MET A 1 -16.87 -69.00 -60.38
CA MET A 1 -17.60 -69.80 -61.38
C MET A 1 -18.37 -70.86 -60.62
N GLU A 2 -19.50 -70.48 -60.04
CA GLU A 2 -20.82 -70.68 -60.67
C GLU A 2 -21.06 -72.17 -60.99
N GLN A 3 -21.59 -72.89 -60.01
CA GLN A 3 -22.60 -73.91 -60.30
C GLN A 3 -23.94 -73.37 -59.83
N GLN A 4 -24.65 -72.86 -60.84
CA GLN A 4 -26.02 -72.43 -60.81
C GLN A 4 -26.97 -73.52 -60.28
N ASN A 5 -27.91 -73.05 -59.47
CA ASN A 5 -29.33 -73.41 -59.52
C ASN A 5 -29.68 -74.87 -59.85
N LYS A 6 -29.94 -75.63 -58.79
CA LYS A 6 -31.12 -76.50 -58.74
C LYS A 6 -31.89 -76.26 -57.44
N MET A 7 -32.45 -75.06 -57.30
CA MET A 7 -33.72 -74.86 -56.60
C MET A 7 -34.79 -75.68 -57.35
N LYS A 8 -34.90 -76.97 -57.03
CA LYS A 8 -36.04 -77.78 -57.45
C LYS A 8 -37.26 -77.24 -56.72
N GLY A 9 -38.22 -76.75 -57.49
CA GLY A 9 -39.48 -76.17 -57.03
C GLY A 9 -40.33 -77.14 -56.21
N GLY A 10 -40.10 -77.13 -54.91
CA GLY A 10 -41.05 -77.54 -53.90
C GLY A 10 -40.99 -76.50 -52.79
N TYR A 11 -42.13 -75.92 -52.42
CA TYR A 11 -42.29 -75.01 -51.28
C TYR A 11 -42.00 -75.77 -49.95
N SER A 12 -40.76 -76.19 -49.74
CA SER A 12 -40.34 -76.85 -48.51
C SER A 12 -40.19 -75.78 -47.43
N HIS A 13 -40.94 -75.94 -46.35
CA HIS A 13 -40.92 -75.02 -45.21
C HIS A 13 -39.55 -74.96 -44.53
N VAL A 14 -38.72 -75.98 -44.75
CA VAL A 14 -37.32 -76.05 -44.32
C VAL A 14 -36.48 -74.97 -44.98
N ASN A 15 -36.56 -74.82 -46.31
CA ASN A 15 -35.77 -73.82 -47.05
C ASN A 15 -36.18 -72.39 -46.66
N LYS A 16 -37.47 -72.17 -46.35
CA LYS A 16 -37.97 -70.87 -45.88
C LYS A 16 -37.40 -70.51 -44.50
N TYR A 17 -37.34 -71.48 -43.58
CA TYR A 17 -36.78 -71.26 -42.25
C TYR A 17 -35.27 -71.05 -42.26
N GLU A 18 -34.56 -71.82 -43.09
CA GLU A 18 -33.11 -71.69 -43.26
C GLU A 18 -32.73 -70.31 -43.82
N LEU A 19 -33.51 -69.80 -44.78
CA LEU A 19 -33.34 -68.44 -45.30
C LEU A 19 -33.58 -67.38 -44.21
N MET A 20 -34.67 -67.50 -43.44
CA MET A 20 -35.00 -66.59 -42.33
C MET A 20 -33.93 -66.56 -41.24
N CYS A 21 -33.32 -67.71 -40.92
CA CYS A 21 -32.24 -67.79 -39.94
C CYS A 21 -30.94 -67.15 -40.43
N LEU A 22 -30.67 -67.20 -41.74
CA LEU A 22 -29.50 -66.56 -42.37
C LEU A 22 -29.67 -65.04 -42.48
N GLU A 23 -30.90 -64.57 -42.78
CA GLU A 23 -31.23 -63.15 -42.87
C GLU A 23 -31.20 -62.44 -41.50
N ASN A 24 -31.55 -63.14 -40.41
CA ASN A 24 -31.57 -62.61 -39.04
C ASN A 24 -30.29 -62.92 -38.22
N GLN A 25 -29.16 -63.22 -38.86
CA GLN A 25 -27.86 -63.18 -38.19
C GLN A 25 -27.45 -61.72 -37.92
N GLY A 26 -27.94 -61.18 -36.80
CA GLY A 26 -27.46 -59.89 -36.29
C GLY A 26 -25.95 -59.90 -36.01
N LYS A 27 -25.32 -58.72 -36.06
CA LYS A 27 -23.87 -58.49 -35.96
C LYS A 27 -23.20 -59.03 -34.68
N ASP A 28 -23.98 -59.29 -33.63
CA ASP A 28 -23.50 -59.82 -32.36
C ASP A 28 -24.15 -61.18 -32.12
N GLY A 29 -23.36 -62.25 -32.12
CA GLY A 29 -23.79 -63.65 -32.10
C GLY A 29 -24.54 -64.15 -30.86
N TYR A 30 -25.27 -63.28 -30.15
CA TYR A 30 -26.12 -63.63 -29.01
C TYR A 30 -27.60 -63.77 -29.38
N GLN A 31 -28.35 -64.46 -28.52
CA GLN A 31 -29.78 -64.74 -28.66
C GLN A 31 -30.60 -63.45 -28.72
N SER A 32 -30.92 -62.94 -29.91
CA SER A 32 -31.77 -61.76 -30.05
C SER A 32 -33.25 -62.10 -29.80
N SER A 33 -34.00 -61.17 -29.21
CA SER A 33 -35.45 -61.31 -29.00
C SER A 33 -36.19 -61.63 -30.30
N GLU A 34 -35.76 -61.02 -31.42
CA GLU A 34 -36.29 -61.27 -32.75
C GLU A 34 -36.02 -62.69 -33.26
N ARG A 35 -34.84 -63.25 -32.96
CA ARG A 35 -34.48 -64.62 -33.34
C ARG A 35 -35.29 -65.64 -32.56
N ILE A 36 -35.57 -65.38 -31.29
CA ILE A 36 -36.40 -66.25 -30.45
C ILE A 36 -37.88 -66.18 -30.88
N LEU A 37 -38.40 -64.98 -31.15
CA LEU A 37 -39.74 -64.80 -31.75
C LEU A 37 -39.87 -65.55 -33.07
N MET A 38 -38.85 -65.47 -33.93
CA MET A 38 -38.81 -66.19 -35.21
C MET A 38 -38.78 -67.71 -35.02
N ALA A 39 -37.99 -68.22 -34.07
CA ALA A 39 -37.94 -69.65 -33.75
C ALA A 39 -39.32 -70.17 -33.28
N PHE A 40 -40.04 -69.42 -32.44
CA PHE A 40 -41.39 -69.79 -32.02
C PHE A 40 -42.41 -69.73 -33.16
N LYS A 41 -42.35 -68.72 -34.04
CA LYS A 41 -43.19 -68.67 -35.26
C LYS A 41 -42.99 -69.88 -36.18
N VAL A 42 -41.75 -70.36 -36.26
CA VAL A 42 -41.44 -71.54 -37.08
C VAL A 42 -41.90 -72.83 -36.41
N LEU A 43 -41.78 -72.91 -35.09
CA LEU A 43 -42.39 -74.01 -34.33
C LEU A 43 -43.91 -74.01 -34.51
N ASP A 44 -44.57 -72.86 -34.54
CA ASP A 44 -46.01 -72.73 -34.85
C ASP A 44 -46.36 -73.25 -36.25
N ASP A 45 -45.50 -73.02 -37.24
CA ASP A 45 -45.70 -73.50 -38.61
C ASP A 45 -45.44 -75.01 -38.76
N ILE A 46 -44.47 -75.56 -38.03
CA ILE A 46 -44.02 -76.96 -38.16
C ILE A 46 -44.85 -77.92 -37.30
N VAL A 47 -45.17 -77.55 -36.05
CA VAL A 47 -45.84 -78.43 -35.07
C VAL A 47 -47.15 -79.04 -35.62
N PRO A 48 -48.06 -78.29 -36.29
CA PRO A 48 -49.28 -78.85 -36.86
C PRO A 48 -49.06 -79.91 -37.93
N LYS A 49 -47.87 -79.93 -38.57
CA LYS A 49 -47.53 -80.82 -39.70
C LYS A 49 -46.90 -82.14 -39.25
N LEU A 50 -46.63 -82.30 -37.95
CA LEU A 50 -45.96 -83.47 -37.37
C LEU A 50 -46.92 -84.66 -37.08
N GLY A 51 -48.20 -84.55 -37.45
CA GLY A 51 -49.17 -85.64 -37.34
C GLY A 51 -49.38 -86.08 -35.89
N VAL A 52 -49.12 -87.37 -35.59
CA VAL A 52 -49.33 -87.96 -34.25
C VAL A 52 -48.47 -87.27 -33.17
N TYR A 53 -47.31 -86.74 -33.54
CA TYR A 53 -46.40 -86.05 -32.62
C TYR A 53 -46.77 -84.60 -32.35
N ALA A 54 -47.75 -84.03 -33.07
CA ALA A 54 -48.15 -82.63 -32.92
C ALA A 54 -48.58 -82.29 -31.48
N ARG A 55 -49.27 -83.20 -30.78
CA ARG A 55 -49.64 -83.00 -29.36
C ARG A 55 -48.42 -82.91 -28.44
N LEU A 56 -47.45 -83.80 -28.62
CA LEU A 56 -46.26 -83.84 -27.78
C LEU A 56 -45.38 -82.61 -28.05
N MET A 57 -45.13 -82.30 -29.32
CA MET A 57 -44.32 -81.15 -29.71
C MET A 57 -44.99 -79.81 -29.41
N GLY A 58 -46.33 -79.75 -29.46
CA GLY A 58 -47.09 -78.59 -28.99
C GLY A 58 -46.88 -78.35 -27.50
N ARG A 59 -46.95 -79.40 -26.66
CA ARG A 59 -46.69 -79.28 -25.21
C ARG A 59 -45.25 -78.83 -24.92
N ILE A 60 -44.27 -79.41 -25.63
CA ILE A 60 -42.86 -79.01 -25.50
C ILE A 60 -42.66 -77.55 -25.92
N LYS A 61 -43.34 -77.10 -26.98
CA LYS A 61 -43.30 -75.70 -27.44
C LYS A 61 -43.85 -74.76 -26.37
N ASP A 62 -44.97 -75.11 -25.76
CA ASP A 62 -45.61 -74.30 -24.73
C ASP A 62 -44.75 -74.24 -23.45
N ASP A 63 -44.15 -75.36 -23.04
CA ASP A 63 -43.20 -75.42 -21.92
C ASP A 63 -41.92 -74.59 -22.19
N LEU A 64 -41.40 -74.64 -23.43
CA LEU A 64 -40.27 -73.80 -23.86
C LEU A 64 -40.64 -72.32 -23.89
N HIS A 65 -41.85 -71.98 -24.34
CA HIS A 65 -42.33 -70.60 -24.35
C HIS A 65 -42.45 -70.06 -22.92
N ALA A 66 -43.03 -70.83 -22.00
CA ALA A 66 -43.14 -70.46 -20.59
C ALA A 66 -41.77 -70.33 -19.89
N SER A 67 -40.75 -71.06 -20.36
CA SER A 67 -39.39 -70.98 -19.82
C SER A 67 -38.61 -69.75 -20.32
N VAL A 68 -38.93 -69.26 -21.52
CA VAL A 68 -38.20 -68.16 -22.17
C VAL A 68 -38.85 -66.80 -21.90
N TYR A 69 -40.17 -66.74 -21.89
CA TYR A 69 -40.94 -65.51 -21.69
C TYR A 69 -41.39 -65.34 -20.25
N SER A 70 -41.49 -64.07 -19.81
CA SER A 70 -42.10 -63.76 -18.52
C SER A 70 -43.56 -64.23 -18.46
N SER A 71 -44.02 -64.59 -17.26
CA SER A 71 -45.44 -64.81 -16.99
C SER A 71 -46.23 -63.50 -16.87
N GLU A 72 -45.51 -62.39 -16.66
CA GLU A 72 -46.07 -61.04 -16.51
C GLU A 72 -45.90 -60.27 -17.82
N LEU A 73 -47.00 -59.65 -18.26
CA LEU A 73 -47.00 -58.75 -19.40
C LEU A 73 -46.19 -57.50 -19.07
N THR A 74 -45.19 -57.19 -19.90
CA THR A 74 -44.28 -56.05 -19.68
C THR A 74 -44.44 -55.02 -20.79
N THR A 75 -44.35 -53.75 -20.43
CA THR A 75 -44.44 -52.66 -21.41
C THR A 75 -43.12 -52.57 -22.18
N GLY A 76 -43.22 -52.78 -23.50
CA GLY A 76 -42.10 -52.62 -24.41
C GLY A 76 -41.64 -51.16 -24.55
N PRO A 77 -40.49 -50.92 -25.19
CA PRO A 77 -39.98 -49.57 -25.45
C PRO A 77 -40.97 -48.67 -26.22
N ASP A 78 -41.87 -49.26 -27.01
CA ASP A 78 -42.90 -48.55 -27.80
C ASP A 78 -44.22 -48.34 -27.05
N GLY A 79 -44.28 -48.65 -25.75
CA GLY A 79 -45.52 -48.51 -24.94
C GLY A 79 -46.54 -49.64 -25.14
N VAL A 80 -46.29 -50.57 -26.06
CA VAL A 80 -47.13 -51.75 -26.30
C VAL A 80 -46.85 -52.81 -25.22
N VAL A 81 -47.93 -53.38 -24.68
CA VAL A 81 -47.87 -54.46 -23.69
C VAL A 81 -47.54 -55.76 -24.41
N VAL A 82 -46.36 -56.31 -24.17
CA VAL A 82 -45.86 -57.53 -24.82
C VAL A 82 -45.22 -58.47 -23.81
N ASN A 83 -45.23 -59.75 -24.12
CA ASN A 83 -44.51 -60.73 -23.30
C ASN A 83 -43.04 -60.69 -23.70
N GLN A 84 -42.16 -60.23 -22.80
CA GLN A 84 -40.73 -60.11 -23.09
C GLN A 84 -39.97 -61.33 -22.59
N PRO A 85 -38.91 -61.75 -23.30
CA PRO A 85 -38.03 -62.79 -22.79
C PRO A 85 -37.26 -62.37 -21.53
N TYR A 86 -37.06 -63.29 -20.58
CA TYR A 86 -36.36 -63.01 -19.31
C TYR A 86 -34.95 -62.44 -19.50
N PHE A 87 -34.19 -62.92 -20.49
CA PHE A 87 -32.83 -62.42 -20.74
C PHE A 87 -32.82 -60.94 -21.17
N THR A 88 -33.87 -60.45 -21.85
CA THR A 88 -33.99 -59.04 -22.22
C THR A 88 -34.25 -58.17 -20.99
N LEU A 89 -35.07 -58.67 -20.05
CA LEU A 89 -35.33 -57.99 -18.78
C LEU A 89 -34.05 -57.91 -17.92
N VAL A 90 -33.30 -59.02 -17.82
CA VAL A 90 -32.02 -59.08 -17.09
C VAL A 90 -30.98 -58.15 -17.72
N GLN A 91 -30.90 -58.10 -19.05
CA GLN A 91 -30.00 -57.17 -19.73
C GLN A 91 -30.39 -55.72 -19.41
N ARG A 92 -31.69 -55.38 -19.44
CA ARG A 92 -32.17 -54.03 -19.13
C ARG A 92 -31.94 -53.62 -17.68
N THR A 93 -32.05 -54.54 -16.72
CA THR A 93 -31.73 -54.24 -15.32
C THR A 93 -30.23 -54.06 -15.14
N SER A 94 -29.42 -54.94 -15.75
CA SER A 94 -27.96 -54.86 -15.70
C SER A 94 -27.42 -53.56 -16.32
N THR A 95 -27.97 -53.11 -17.46
CA THR A 95 -27.58 -51.82 -18.06
C THR A 95 -27.96 -50.66 -17.16
N LYS A 96 -29.17 -50.65 -16.58
CA LYS A 96 -29.58 -49.60 -15.63
C LYS A 96 -28.72 -49.55 -14.36
N GLU A 97 -28.26 -50.70 -13.90
CA GLU A 97 -27.35 -50.79 -12.77
C GLU A 97 -25.96 -50.26 -13.14
N ALA A 98 -25.45 -50.61 -14.32
CA ALA A 98 -24.20 -50.06 -14.84
C ALA A 98 -24.26 -48.53 -14.96
N ASP A 99 -25.32 -47.98 -15.59
CA ASP A 99 -25.50 -46.53 -15.72
C ASP A 99 -25.51 -45.82 -14.35
N LYS A 100 -26.17 -46.42 -13.35
CA LYS A 100 -26.19 -45.87 -11.97
C LYS A 100 -24.82 -45.90 -11.32
N ILE A 101 -24.06 -46.98 -11.50
CA ILE A 101 -22.70 -47.10 -10.98
C ILE A 101 -21.81 -46.03 -11.60
N ASP A 102 -21.92 -45.82 -12.91
CA ASP A 102 -21.15 -44.79 -13.62
C ASP A 102 -21.49 -43.39 -13.11
N MET A 103 -22.78 -43.06 -12.96
CA MET A 103 -23.22 -41.79 -12.38
C MET A 103 -22.71 -41.58 -10.95
N LEU A 104 -22.75 -42.61 -10.10
CA LEU A 104 -22.25 -42.52 -8.72
C LEU A 104 -20.73 -42.33 -8.68
N ASN A 105 -19.99 -42.97 -9.58
CA ASN A 105 -18.55 -42.80 -9.71
C ASN A 105 -18.20 -41.37 -10.14
N GLU A 106 -18.92 -40.81 -11.12
CA GLU A 106 -18.74 -39.41 -11.54
C GLU A 106 -19.00 -38.41 -10.40
N GLN A 107 -20.08 -38.64 -9.63
CA GLN A 107 -20.38 -37.83 -8.44
C GLN A 107 -19.29 -37.96 -7.38
N LEU A 108 -18.82 -39.18 -7.12
CA LEU A 108 -17.77 -39.45 -6.17
C LEU A 108 -16.47 -38.72 -6.55
N ASP A 109 -16.10 -38.74 -7.83
CA ASP A 109 -14.89 -38.06 -8.30
C ASP A 109 -15.02 -36.55 -8.26
N THR A 110 -16.22 -36.02 -8.51
CA THR A 110 -16.52 -34.60 -8.33
C THR A 110 -16.36 -34.17 -6.87
N VAL A 111 -16.89 -34.96 -5.93
CA VAL A 111 -16.77 -34.70 -4.49
C VAL A 111 -15.32 -34.80 -4.02
N LYS A 112 -14.57 -35.82 -4.47
CA LYS A 112 -13.13 -35.93 -4.17
C LYS A 112 -12.37 -34.69 -4.64
N ARG A 113 -12.59 -34.24 -5.88
CA ARG A 113 -11.91 -33.06 -6.42
C ARG A 113 -12.20 -31.82 -5.58
N ARG A 114 -13.46 -31.59 -5.22
CA ARG A 114 -13.87 -30.48 -4.36
C ARG A 114 -13.25 -30.57 -2.97
N LEU A 115 -13.14 -31.77 -2.41
CA LEU A 115 -12.51 -32.00 -1.12
C LEU A 115 -11.02 -31.66 -1.15
N PHE A 116 -10.30 -32.11 -2.19
CA PHE A 116 -8.88 -31.77 -2.38
C PHE A 116 -8.66 -30.27 -2.54
N GLU A 117 -9.48 -29.61 -3.35
CA GLU A 117 -9.39 -28.17 -3.55
C GLU A 117 -9.66 -27.39 -2.24
N LYS A 118 -10.67 -27.82 -1.46
CA LYS A 118 -10.95 -27.22 -0.16
C LYS A 118 -9.85 -27.47 0.86
N HIS A 119 -9.24 -28.64 0.85
CA HIS A 119 -8.10 -28.94 1.72
C HIS A 119 -6.89 -28.08 1.36
N LYS A 120 -6.60 -27.91 0.06
CA LYS A 120 -5.53 -27.01 -0.40
C LYS A 120 -5.78 -25.56 0.02
N GLN A 121 -7.01 -25.06 -0.16
CA GLN A 121 -7.38 -23.71 0.29
C GLN A 121 -7.23 -23.55 1.81
N PHE A 122 -7.56 -24.61 2.57
CA PHE A 122 -7.40 -24.61 4.02
C PHE A 122 -5.91 -24.54 4.41
N GLU A 123 -5.05 -25.35 3.81
CA GLU A 123 -3.59 -25.30 4.05
C GLU A 123 -3.00 -23.92 3.71
N GLU A 124 -3.38 -23.35 2.56
CA GLU A 124 -2.96 -21.98 2.18
C GLU A 124 -3.44 -20.93 3.18
N SER A 125 -4.66 -21.08 3.71
CA SER A 125 -5.18 -20.17 4.74
C SER A 125 -4.44 -20.32 6.07
N GLN A 126 -4.04 -21.54 6.42
CA GLN A 126 -3.29 -21.81 7.65
C GLN A 126 -1.89 -21.20 7.58
N GLN A 127 -1.21 -21.33 6.44
CA GLN A 127 0.09 -20.69 6.21
C GLN A 127 0.00 -19.17 6.34
N LYS A 128 -1.03 -18.55 5.75
CA LYS A 128 -1.26 -17.10 5.89
C LYS A 128 -1.51 -16.68 7.33
N ILE A 129 -2.22 -17.50 8.11
CA ILE A 129 -2.45 -17.21 9.54
C ILE A 129 -1.11 -17.22 10.29
N GLU A 130 -0.27 -18.23 10.07
CA GLU A 130 1.07 -18.31 10.68
C GLU A 130 1.95 -17.10 10.29
N GLU A 131 1.94 -16.69 9.02
CA GLU A 131 2.64 -15.48 8.56
C GLU A 131 2.10 -14.20 9.22
N PHE A 132 0.78 -14.09 9.40
CA PHE A 132 0.19 -12.93 10.08
C PHE A 132 0.48 -12.90 11.57
N GLU A 133 0.52 -14.06 12.24
CA GLU A 133 0.92 -14.17 13.64
C GLU A 133 2.37 -13.71 13.85
N GLU A 134 3.31 -14.17 13.01
CA GLU A 134 4.70 -13.73 13.06
C GLU A 134 4.85 -12.22 12.82
N ASN A 135 4.10 -11.67 11.86
CA ASN A 135 4.09 -10.23 11.61
C ASN A 135 3.50 -9.44 12.79
N MET A 136 2.49 -9.98 13.47
CA MET A 136 1.88 -9.35 14.63
C MET A 136 2.88 -9.29 15.80
N ASP A 137 3.57 -10.40 16.08
CA ASP A 137 4.61 -10.46 17.11
C ASP A 137 5.74 -9.46 16.83
N ASN A 138 6.20 -9.38 15.58
CA ASN A 138 7.22 -8.41 15.16
C ASN A 138 6.78 -6.95 15.33
N LEU A 139 5.50 -6.65 15.07
CA LEU A 139 4.94 -5.31 15.26
C LEU A 139 4.78 -4.98 16.74
N GLU A 140 4.36 -5.93 17.56
CA GLU A 140 4.28 -5.75 19.01
C GLU A 140 5.66 -5.47 19.63
N GLU A 141 6.70 -6.20 19.22
CA GLU A 141 8.07 -5.94 19.68
C GLU A 141 8.54 -4.53 19.29
N LYS A 142 8.27 -4.10 18.05
CA LYS A 142 8.58 -2.74 17.59
C LYS A 142 7.82 -1.67 18.38
N SER A 143 6.53 -1.89 18.64
CA SER A 143 5.72 -0.98 19.44
C SER A 143 6.30 -0.81 20.84
N LEU A 144 6.63 -1.93 21.50
CA LEU A 144 7.21 -1.92 22.83
C LEU A 144 8.61 -1.27 22.85
N GLY A 145 9.39 -1.44 21.78
CA GLY A 145 10.66 -0.75 21.58
C GLY A 145 10.50 0.76 21.47
N LEU A 146 9.54 1.23 20.67
CA LEU A 146 9.24 2.65 20.50
C LEU A 146 8.69 3.28 21.79
N GLU A 147 7.82 2.58 22.52
CA GLU A 147 7.32 3.05 23.81
C GLU A 147 8.44 3.27 24.83
N LYS A 148 9.41 2.35 24.90
CA LYS A 148 10.61 2.52 25.74
C LYS A 148 11.45 3.71 25.31
N LEU A 149 11.64 3.91 24.00
CA LEU A 149 12.40 5.04 23.48
C LEU A 149 11.73 6.37 23.82
N VAL A 150 10.42 6.46 23.64
CA VAL A 150 9.62 7.64 24.04
C VAL A 150 9.72 7.89 25.54
N ALA A 151 9.63 6.85 26.37
CA ALA A 151 9.76 6.99 27.82
C ALA A 151 11.14 7.53 28.22
N ASN A 152 12.21 7.01 27.61
CA ASN A 152 13.58 7.47 27.85
C ASN A 152 13.78 8.93 27.41
N GLN A 153 13.30 9.31 26.22
CA GLN A 153 13.39 10.68 25.73
C GLN A 153 12.60 11.65 26.60
N LYS A 154 11.43 11.27 27.10
CA LYS A 154 10.67 12.10 28.06
C LYS A 154 11.44 12.33 29.36
N ALA A 155 12.10 11.30 29.88
CA ALA A 155 12.94 11.43 31.07
C ALA A 155 14.16 12.35 30.83
N GLU A 156 14.76 12.27 29.65
CA GLU A 156 15.87 13.14 29.26
C GLU A 156 15.44 14.60 29.10
N ILE A 157 14.30 14.85 28.44
CA ILE A 157 13.71 16.20 28.32
C ILE A 157 13.46 16.77 29.72
N GLN A 158 12.83 16.01 30.62
CA GLN A 158 12.56 16.47 31.97
C GLN A 158 13.85 16.85 32.72
N LYS A 159 14.91 16.05 32.57
CA LYS A 159 16.22 16.35 33.16
C LYS A 159 16.82 17.64 32.59
N LEU A 160 16.77 17.83 31.27
CA LEU A 160 17.28 19.03 30.61
C LEU A 160 16.48 20.29 30.98
N GLU A 161 15.16 20.17 31.15
CA GLU A 161 14.30 21.27 31.61
C GLU A 161 14.66 21.69 33.05
N GLU A 162 14.94 20.73 33.93
CA GLU A 162 15.40 21.00 35.31
C GLU A 162 16.78 21.67 35.31
N GLU A 163 17.73 21.16 34.52
CA GLU A 163 19.06 21.78 34.37
C GLU A 163 18.98 23.21 33.82
N LEU A 164 18.12 23.45 32.82
CA LEU A 164 17.91 24.78 32.25
C LEU A 164 17.31 25.74 33.27
N ARG A 165 16.39 25.25 34.12
CA ARG A 165 15.78 26.05 35.17
C ARG A 165 16.81 26.46 36.22
N ASP A 166 17.60 25.50 36.70
CA ASP A 166 18.66 25.75 37.68
C ASP A 166 19.67 26.79 37.15
N GLU A 167 20.04 26.69 35.87
CA GLU A 167 20.99 27.63 35.27
C GLU A 167 20.39 29.03 35.09
N LYS A 168 19.09 29.13 34.76
CA LYS A 168 18.39 30.42 34.74
C LYS A 168 18.34 31.08 36.11
N ASP A 169 18.06 30.30 37.16
CA ASP A 169 18.01 30.81 38.53
C ASP A 169 19.41 31.30 38.97
N ARG A 170 20.48 30.55 38.65
CA ARG A 170 21.87 31.01 38.88
C ARG A 170 22.22 32.28 38.12
N ALA A 171 21.81 32.37 36.86
CA ALA A 171 22.06 33.55 36.04
C ALA A 171 21.35 34.79 36.60
N ALA A 172 20.09 34.65 37.04
CA ALA A 172 19.34 35.72 37.67
C ALA A 172 19.97 36.18 39.00
N ASP A 173 20.42 35.23 39.84
CA ASP A 173 21.16 35.55 41.07
C ASP A 173 22.46 36.30 40.79
N MET A 174 23.19 35.90 39.74
CA MET A 174 24.42 36.56 39.34
C MET A 174 24.15 37.97 38.79
N GLU A 175 23.10 38.14 37.98
CA GLU A 175 22.67 39.44 37.47
C GLU A 175 22.33 40.40 38.62
N HIS A 176 21.54 39.94 39.59
CA HIS A 176 21.19 40.76 40.76
C HIS A 176 22.43 41.19 41.56
N ARG A 177 23.42 40.30 41.73
CA ARG A 177 24.68 40.65 42.40
C ARG A 177 25.45 41.72 41.64
N LEU A 178 25.61 41.53 40.33
CA LEU A 178 26.33 42.49 39.48
C LEU A 178 25.60 43.85 39.43
N GLN A 179 24.27 43.87 39.45
CA GLN A 179 23.50 45.11 39.55
C GLN A 179 23.76 45.82 40.89
N GLY A 180 23.86 45.08 42.00
CA GLY A 180 24.29 45.62 43.29
C GLY A 180 25.68 46.23 43.23
N ASP A 181 26.66 45.49 42.69
CA ASP A 181 28.03 45.99 42.52
C ASP A 181 28.09 47.25 41.65
N ILE A 182 27.29 47.31 40.58
CA ILE A 182 27.18 48.50 39.73
C ILE A 182 26.65 49.69 40.53
N HIS A 183 25.62 49.49 41.36
CA HIS A 183 25.05 50.56 42.17
C HIS A 183 26.07 51.08 43.19
N ASP A 184 26.76 50.18 43.90
CA ASP A 184 27.79 50.55 44.88
C ASP A 184 28.94 51.33 44.22
N LEU A 185 29.35 50.93 43.00
CA LEU A 185 30.37 51.64 42.23
C LEU A 185 29.90 53.01 41.75
N GLN A 186 28.63 53.14 41.36
CA GLN A 186 28.04 54.43 40.99
C GLN A 186 28.02 55.39 42.17
N ASP A 187 27.59 54.93 43.33
CA ASP A 187 27.59 55.72 44.57
C ASP A 187 29.02 56.17 44.93
N SER A 188 30.00 55.27 44.83
CA SER A 188 31.41 55.61 45.06
C SER A 188 31.96 56.64 44.06
N ILE A 189 31.56 56.55 42.78
CA ILE A 189 31.93 57.54 41.76
C ILE A 189 31.29 58.90 42.08
N ASP A 190 30.03 58.92 42.49
CA ASP A 190 29.32 60.15 42.84
C ASP A 190 29.91 60.82 44.07
N GLU A 191 30.27 60.05 45.10
CA GLU A 191 31.02 60.55 46.26
C GLU A 191 32.37 61.14 45.85
N GLY A 192 33.14 60.43 45.02
CA GLY A 192 34.41 60.92 44.49
C GLY A 192 34.26 62.20 43.65
N ASN A 193 33.20 62.29 42.85
CA ASN A 193 32.88 63.49 42.07
C ASN A 193 32.53 64.68 42.97
N GLN A 194 31.76 64.45 44.04
CA GLN A 194 31.46 65.48 45.03
C GLN A 194 32.73 65.97 45.73
N GLU A 195 33.63 65.05 46.11
CA GLU A 195 34.94 65.41 46.68
C GLU A 195 35.76 66.26 45.70
N ILE A 196 35.88 65.83 44.44
CA ILE A 196 36.56 66.60 43.39
C ILE A 196 35.92 67.98 43.21
N GLU A 197 34.59 68.10 43.29
CA GLU A 197 33.91 69.38 43.19
C GLU A 197 34.26 70.29 44.37
N THR A 198 34.24 69.77 45.60
CA THR A 198 34.63 70.54 46.80
C THR A 198 36.09 70.99 46.74
N LEU A 199 37.00 70.11 46.31
CA LEU A 199 38.42 70.43 46.11
C LEU A 199 38.61 71.43 44.99
N SER A 200 37.84 71.34 43.91
CA SER A 200 37.87 72.30 42.80
C SER A 200 37.41 73.68 43.25
N ARG A 201 36.37 73.77 44.10
CA ARG A 201 35.93 75.03 44.71
C ARG A 201 37.00 75.62 45.63
N TYR A 202 37.63 74.77 46.45
CA TYR A 202 38.73 75.19 47.33
C TYR A 202 39.93 75.70 46.51
N LYS A 203 40.35 74.93 45.49
CA LYS A 203 41.42 75.31 44.58
C LYS A 203 41.09 76.61 43.85
N LYS A 204 39.88 76.77 43.33
CA LYS A 204 39.46 78.03 42.70
C LYS A 204 39.56 79.19 43.69
N GLY A 205 39.10 79.03 44.92
CA GLY A 205 39.25 80.06 45.95
C GLY A 205 40.72 80.39 46.25
N TYR A 206 41.60 79.38 46.28
CA TYR A 206 43.04 79.57 46.41
C TYR A 206 43.65 80.27 45.19
N ASP A 207 43.31 79.85 43.97
CA ASP A 207 43.77 80.42 42.72
C ASP A 207 43.28 81.87 42.58
N ASP A 208 42.03 82.18 42.94
CA ASP A 208 41.47 83.54 42.97
C ASP A 208 42.22 84.42 44.00
N LEU A 209 42.57 83.87 45.18
CA LEU A 209 43.39 84.56 46.15
C LEU A 209 44.81 84.81 45.61
N TYR A 210 45.40 83.78 45.00
CA TYR A 210 46.73 83.83 44.41
C TYR A 210 46.81 84.83 43.25
N LEU A 211 45.78 84.87 42.40
CA LEU A 211 45.60 85.84 41.31
C LEU A 211 45.33 87.26 41.84
N ALA A 212 44.59 87.42 42.94
CA ALA A 212 44.43 88.72 43.60
C ALA A 212 45.76 89.26 44.17
N PHE A 213 46.71 88.37 44.49
CA PHE A 213 48.08 88.74 44.88
C PHE A 213 49.04 88.87 43.67
N LEU A 214 48.71 88.26 42.52
CA LEU A 214 49.41 88.40 41.25
C LEU A 214 48.68 89.40 40.36
N ASP A 215 48.90 90.69 40.63
CA ASP A 215 48.65 91.73 39.64
C ASP A 215 49.58 91.48 38.44
N THR A 216 49.12 90.76 37.41
CA THR A 216 49.51 90.89 35.98
C THR A 216 48.90 89.80 35.07
N ALA A 217 48.05 90.28 34.15
CA ALA A 217 47.99 89.98 32.72
C ALA A 217 47.96 88.52 32.19
N GLU A 218 46.83 88.22 31.54
CA GLU A 218 46.68 87.60 30.21
C GLU A 218 47.18 86.16 29.97
N ASN A 219 46.25 85.24 29.67
CA ASN A 219 46.06 84.70 28.31
C ASN A 219 45.05 83.53 28.28
N GLU A 220 43.81 83.80 27.84
CA GLU A 220 42.88 82.76 27.38
C GLU A 220 43.13 82.45 25.89
N PHE A 221 43.76 81.32 25.60
CA PHE A 221 43.79 80.74 24.25
C PHE A 221 42.74 79.62 24.12
N THR A 222 41.52 79.96 23.71
CA THR A 222 40.52 78.96 23.30
C THR A 222 40.80 78.47 21.87
N LYS A 223 41.34 77.26 21.72
CA LYS A 223 41.44 76.55 20.42
C LYS A 223 40.13 75.84 20.09
N LYS A 224 39.50 76.17 18.96
CA LYS A 224 38.37 75.44 18.37
C LYS A 224 38.84 74.06 17.85
N ARG A 225 38.22 72.97 18.35
CA ARG A 225 38.43 71.59 17.88
C ARG A 225 37.80 71.38 16.49
N LYS A 226 38.56 70.81 15.55
CA LYS A 226 38.03 70.21 14.31
C LYS A 226 37.65 68.76 14.60
N GLN A 227 36.44 68.33 14.27
CA GLN A 227 36.04 66.91 14.37
C GLN A 227 36.72 66.07 13.26
N PRO A 228 37.16 64.83 13.56
CA PRO A 228 37.87 63.98 12.60
C PRO A 228 36.91 63.11 11.77
N VAL A 229 37.24 62.98 10.48
CA VAL A 229 36.61 62.19 9.40
C VAL A 229 36.46 60.67 9.69
N ILE A 230 37.01 60.18 10.79
CA ILE A 230 36.99 58.76 11.17
C ILE A 230 35.61 58.35 11.73
N SER A 231 34.86 59.30 12.32
CA SER A 231 33.53 59.02 12.90
C SER A 231 32.48 58.63 11.85
N THR A 232 32.59 59.12 10.61
CA THR A 232 31.63 58.84 9.54
C THR A 232 31.84 57.49 8.86
N LYS A 233 33.08 57.00 8.72
CA LYS A 233 33.35 55.66 8.16
C LYS A 233 32.88 54.53 9.07
N ARG A 234 33.06 54.68 10.38
CA ARG A 234 32.59 53.70 11.37
C ARG A 234 31.06 53.61 11.37
N ALA A 235 30.38 54.76 11.39
CA ALA A 235 28.93 54.81 11.33
C ALA A 235 28.38 54.15 10.04
N ASN A 236 29.03 54.36 8.89
CA ASN A 236 28.63 53.72 7.64
C ASN A 236 28.82 52.20 7.65
N LEU A 237 29.90 51.68 8.24
CA LEU A 237 30.13 50.24 8.35
C LEU A 237 29.10 49.57 9.28
N ILE A 238 28.77 50.21 10.40
CA ILE A 238 27.73 49.70 11.33
C ILE A 238 26.37 49.66 10.63
N ASN A 239 25.97 50.74 9.95
CA ASN A 239 24.73 50.77 9.18
C ASN A 239 24.69 49.69 8.07
N ASN A 240 25.81 49.45 7.39
CA ASN A 240 25.89 48.43 6.35
C ASN A 240 25.76 47.00 6.93
N ILE A 241 26.35 46.73 8.10
CA ILE A 241 26.20 45.44 8.81
C ILE A 241 24.75 45.24 9.23
N GLU A 242 24.11 46.25 9.83
CA GLU A 242 22.69 46.19 10.21
C GLU A 242 21.79 45.97 8.99
N SER A 243 22.09 46.61 7.86
CA SER A 243 21.34 46.41 6.62
C SER A 243 21.50 45.00 6.04
N ALA A 244 22.70 44.42 6.15
CA ALA A 244 22.96 43.06 5.71
C ALA A 244 22.25 42.03 6.61
N GLN A 245 22.23 42.24 7.93
CA GLN A 245 21.49 41.40 8.87
C GLN A 245 19.98 41.43 8.59
N LYS A 246 19.41 42.61 8.33
CA LYS A 246 17.99 42.74 7.94
C LYS A 246 17.67 42.02 6.64
N LEU A 247 18.57 42.08 5.66
CA LEU A 247 18.39 41.35 4.39
C LEU A 247 18.47 39.84 4.60
N GLU A 248 19.28 39.37 5.56
CA GLU A 248 19.38 37.96 5.95
C GLU A 248 18.06 37.46 6.55
N GLU A 249 17.51 38.21 7.50
CA GLU A 249 16.21 37.92 8.13
C GLU A 249 15.07 37.88 7.10
N GLN A 250 15.10 38.79 6.13
CA GLN A 250 14.12 38.82 5.03
C GLN A 250 14.24 37.57 4.15
N LEU A 251 15.44 37.18 3.74
CA LEU A 251 15.65 35.97 2.95
C LEU A 251 15.27 34.69 3.71
N GLN A 252 15.54 34.63 5.02
CA GLN A 252 15.07 33.53 5.87
C GLN A 252 13.55 33.47 5.96
N THR A 253 12.88 34.64 6.04
CA THR A 253 11.42 34.70 6.03
C THR A 253 10.85 34.18 4.72
N VAL A 254 11.42 34.59 3.58
CA VAL A 254 11.01 34.11 2.25
C VAL A 254 11.27 32.61 2.09
N LEU A 255 12.38 32.11 2.63
CA LEU A 255 12.67 30.67 2.64
C LEU A 255 11.60 29.89 3.42
N ASN A 256 11.26 30.35 4.62
CA ASN A 256 10.24 29.71 5.45
C ASN A 256 8.87 29.74 4.75
N THR A 257 8.50 30.86 4.12
CA THR A 257 7.26 30.95 3.33
C THR A 257 7.27 29.98 2.15
N ALA A 258 8.38 29.85 1.42
CA ALA A 258 8.49 28.90 0.32
C ALA A 258 8.37 27.43 0.79
N VAL A 259 8.87 27.10 1.98
CA VAL A 259 8.69 25.78 2.61
C VAL A 259 7.24 25.57 3.02
N GLU A 260 6.62 26.53 3.69
CA GLU A 260 5.20 26.44 4.11
C GLU A 260 4.25 26.29 2.91
N GLU A 261 4.49 27.03 1.82
CA GLU A 261 3.71 26.92 0.58
C GLU A 261 3.86 25.54 -0.06
N PHE A 262 5.07 24.96 -0.04
CA PHE A 262 5.33 23.64 -0.57
C PHE A 262 4.71 22.53 0.30
N ASP A 263 4.82 22.62 1.62
CA ASP A 263 4.19 21.69 2.56
C ASP A 263 2.67 21.72 2.41
N LYS A 264 2.08 22.91 2.29
CA LYS A 264 0.66 23.08 2.03
C LYS A 264 0.24 22.44 0.70
N PHE A 265 1.03 22.62 -0.36
CA PHE A 265 0.79 21.97 -1.64
C PHE A 265 0.82 20.44 -1.50
N LEU A 266 1.79 19.88 -0.76
CA LEU A 266 1.85 18.43 -0.53
C LEU A 266 0.63 17.89 0.23
N GLU A 267 0.12 18.62 1.22
CA GLU A 267 -1.10 18.27 1.92
C GLU A 267 -2.32 18.30 1.00
N GLU A 268 -2.51 19.38 0.25
CA GLU A 268 -3.62 19.52 -0.71
C GLU A 268 -3.57 18.45 -1.80
N HIS A 269 -2.38 18.16 -2.32
CA HIS A 269 -2.15 17.16 -3.36
C HIS A 269 -2.42 15.73 -2.87
N LYS A 270 -2.02 15.42 -1.64
CA LYS A 270 -2.34 14.13 -1.01
C LYS A 270 -3.84 13.94 -0.83
N ASP A 271 -4.55 14.99 -0.41
CA ASP A 271 -6.01 14.96 -0.26
C ASP A 271 -6.74 14.77 -1.59
N GLU A 272 -6.21 15.32 -2.68
CA GLU A 272 -6.72 15.10 -4.04
C GLU A 272 -6.55 13.64 -4.49
N LEU A 273 -5.36 13.05 -4.28
CA LEU A 273 -5.11 11.65 -4.61
C LEU A 273 -6.00 10.70 -3.80
N GLN A 274 -6.22 10.97 -2.52
CA GLN A 274 -7.11 10.16 -1.67
C GLN A 274 -8.57 10.21 -2.14
N LYS A 275 -9.04 11.34 -2.67
CA LYS A 275 -10.40 11.45 -3.25
C LYS A 275 -10.54 10.62 -4.51
N ILE A 276 -9.49 10.55 -5.34
CA ILE A 276 -9.46 9.70 -6.53
C ILE A 276 -9.45 8.21 -6.14
N GLU A 277 -8.70 7.84 -5.10
CA GLU A 277 -8.58 6.45 -4.63
C GLU A 277 -9.85 5.93 -3.95
N THR A 278 -10.53 6.75 -3.15
CA THR A 278 -11.80 6.40 -2.48
C THR A 278 -13.00 6.29 -3.43
N GLY A 279 -12.89 6.82 -4.65
CA GLY A 279 -13.91 6.70 -5.69
C GLY A 279 -13.89 5.40 -6.50
N LYS A 280 -12.96 4.47 -6.21
CA LYS A 280 -12.69 3.29 -7.04
C LYS A 280 -13.65 2.10 -6.87
N GLU A 281 -14.52 2.09 -5.86
CA GLU A 281 -15.30 0.90 -5.51
C GLU A 281 -16.48 0.59 -6.45
N ASP A 282 -16.89 1.50 -7.35
CA ASP A 282 -18.06 1.30 -8.23
C ASP A 282 -18.01 2.11 -9.56
N VAL A 283 -16.82 2.21 -10.19
CA VAL A 283 -16.59 2.99 -11.42
C VAL A 283 -16.56 2.13 -12.68
N THR A 284 -17.10 2.68 -13.77
CA THR A 284 -17.06 2.06 -15.10
C THR A 284 -15.67 2.10 -15.72
N GLU A 285 -15.39 1.24 -16.72
CA GLU A 285 -14.08 1.17 -17.39
C GLU A 285 -13.66 2.50 -18.04
N ALA A 286 -14.61 3.29 -18.53
CA ALA A 286 -14.33 4.64 -19.05
C ALA A 286 -14.01 5.66 -17.94
N GLU A 287 -14.56 5.48 -16.74
CA GLU A 287 -14.24 6.33 -15.58
C GLU A 287 -12.88 5.97 -14.96
N LEU A 288 -12.47 4.70 -15.04
CA LEU A 288 -11.13 4.26 -14.66
C LEU A 288 -10.03 4.88 -15.54
N GLU A 289 -10.23 4.92 -16.86
CA GLU A 289 -9.28 5.54 -17.80
C GLU A 289 -9.14 7.05 -17.54
N ILE A 290 -10.23 7.74 -17.18
CA ILE A 290 -10.20 9.15 -16.77
C ILE A 290 -9.44 9.32 -15.45
N GLN A 291 -9.67 8.45 -14.46
CA GLN A 291 -8.95 8.50 -13.19
C GLN A 291 -7.45 8.23 -13.35
N GLU A 292 -7.05 7.33 -14.26
CA GLU A 292 -5.63 7.11 -14.58
C GLU A 292 -4.99 8.35 -15.21
N MET A 293 -5.70 9.03 -16.14
CA MET A 293 -5.24 10.31 -16.69
C MET A 293 -5.12 11.41 -15.63
N ASP A 294 -6.07 11.48 -14.70
CA ASP A 294 -6.04 12.46 -13.61
C ASP A 294 -4.85 12.22 -12.66
N ILE A 295 -4.50 10.95 -12.40
CA ILE A 295 -3.32 10.58 -11.60
C ILE A 295 -2.03 10.95 -12.35
N GLU A 296 -1.93 10.65 -13.64
CA GLU A 296 -0.75 11.05 -14.44
C GLU A 296 -0.57 12.57 -14.49
N GLN A 297 -1.67 13.33 -14.58
CA GLN A 297 -1.62 14.78 -14.56
C GLN A 297 -1.19 15.31 -13.19
N ALA A 298 -1.70 14.71 -12.11
CA ALA A 298 -1.31 15.02 -10.74
C ALA A 298 0.21 14.80 -10.52
N ASP A 299 0.76 13.67 -11.01
CA ASP A 299 2.18 13.37 -10.91
C ASP A 299 3.06 14.39 -11.68
N GLN A 300 2.63 14.82 -12.87
CA GLN A 300 3.34 15.84 -13.65
C GLN A 300 3.34 17.20 -12.95
N GLU A 301 2.23 17.58 -12.32
CA GLU A 301 2.14 18.82 -11.54
C GLU A 301 3.06 18.77 -10.32
N LEU A 302 3.09 17.65 -9.60
CA LEU A 302 3.99 17.43 -8.47
C LEU A 302 5.46 17.58 -8.88
N GLU A 303 5.87 16.96 -10.00
CA GLU A 303 7.24 17.07 -10.49
C GLU A 303 7.62 18.53 -10.82
N ALA A 304 6.72 19.25 -11.50
CA ALA A 304 6.94 20.66 -11.84
C ALA A 304 7.05 21.56 -10.60
N VAL A 305 6.24 21.32 -9.57
CA VAL A 305 6.27 22.08 -8.32
C VAL A 305 7.53 21.74 -7.50
N GLN A 306 7.92 20.47 -7.44
CA GLN A 306 9.18 20.05 -6.80
C GLN A 306 10.41 20.69 -7.44
N GLU A 307 10.47 20.75 -8.77
CA GLU A 307 11.57 21.38 -9.48
C GLU A 307 11.64 22.88 -9.19
N ARG A 308 10.49 23.58 -9.21
CA ARG A 308 10.41 25.00 -8.84
C ARG A 308 10.83 25.25 -7.41
N PHE A 309 10.36 24.44 -6.46
CA PHE A 309 10.73 24.55 -5.06
C PHE A 309 12.23 24.36 -4.87
N LYS A 310 12.81 23.31 -5.47
CA LYS A 310 14.24 23.03 -5.41
C LYS A 310 15.08 24.19 -5.96
N ASN A 311 14.68 24.76 -7.09
CA ASN A 311 15.36 25.91 -7.69
C ASN A 311 15.25 27.14 -6.78
N THR A 312 14.06 27.44 -6.27
CA THR A 312 13.80 28.59 -5.40
C THR A 312 14.59 28.51 -4.09
N VAL A 313 14.59 27.36 -3.42
CA VAL A 313 15.38 27.12 -2.21
C VAL A 313 16.88 27.18 -2.51
N GLY A 314 17.31 26.61 -3.65
CA GLY A 314 18.70 26.67 -4.11
C GLY A 314 19.20 28.10 -4.27
N ASP A 315 18.42 28.94 -4.95
CA ASP A 315 18.75 30.35 -5.18
C ASP A 315 18.80 31.15 -3.88
N ILE A 316 17.80 30.99 -3.00
CA ILE A 316 17.77 31.66 -1.69
C ILE A 316 18.94 31.21 -0.81
N THR A 317 19.29 29.93 -0.83
CA THR A 317 20.41 29.40 -0.05
C THR A 317 21.75 29.96 -0.55
N ASN A 318 21.93 30.06 -1.86
CA ASN A 318 23.13 30.66 -2.46
C ASN A 318 23.24 32.16 -2.08
N GLU A 319 22.15 32.91 -2.17
CA GLU A 319 22.05 34.30 -1.75
C GLU A 319 22.41 34.47 -0.26
N LEU A 320 21.85 33.63 0.62
CA LEU A 320 22.17 33.63 2.06
C LEU A 320 23.66 33.35 2.33
N GLN A 321 24.28 32.45 1.59
CA GLN A 321 25.72 32.17 1.73
C GLN A 321 26.58 33.37 1.31
N LEU A 322 26.25 34.01 0.19
CA LEU A 322 26.90 35.23 -0.28
C LEU A 322 26.75 36.36 0.73
N LEU A 323 25.56 36.51 1.30
CA LEU A 323 25.25 37.54 2.28
C LEU A 323 26.02 37.34 3.60
N LYS A 324 26.12 36.09 4.07
CA LYS A 324 26.96 35.74 5.24
C LYS A 324 28.43 36.08 5.00
N HIS A 325 28.94 35.76 3.81
CA HIS A 325 30.31 36.11 3.45
C HIS A 325 30.55 37.63 3.41
N HIS A 326 29.58 38.38 2.87
CA HIS A 326 29.63 39.84 2.84
C HIS A 326 29.56 40.45 4.26
N SER A 327 28.69 39.93 5.14
CA SER A 327 28.57 40.35 6.54
C SER A 327 29.88 40.12 7.32
N LEU A 328 30.49 38.95 7.17
CA LEU A 328 31.81 38.65 7.75
C LEU A 328 32.90 39.61 7.26
N THR A 329 32.89 39.94 5.96
CA THR A 329 33.85 40.88 5.37
C THR A 329 33.68 42.29 5.94
N LEU A 330 32.44 42.74 6.14
CA LEU A 330 32.15 44.04 6.74
C LEU A 330 32.56 44.10 8.22
N GLN A 331 32.37 43.01 8.97
CA GLN A 331 32.82 42.87 10.35
C GLN A 331 34.36 42.92 10.46
N ASP A 332 35.07 42.22 9.58
CA ASP A 332 36.54 42.26 9.51
C ASP A 332 37.06 43.67 9.16
N GLN A 333 36.39 44.39 8.25
CA GLN A 333 36.70 45.79 7.94
C GLN A 333 36.48 46.71 9.14
N LEU A 334 35.40 46.51 9.90
CA LEU A 334 35.12 47.26 11.13
C LEU A 334 36.21 47.00 12.19
N GLN A 335 36.58 45.74 12.40
CA GLN A 335 37.60 45.34 13.36
C GLN A 335 38.98 45.92 13.00
N LYS A 336 39.37 45.88 11.73
CA LYS A 336 40.60 46.51 11.23
C LYS A 336 40.59 48.03 11.45
N LEU A 337 39.44 48.68 11.27
CA LEU A 337 39.28 50.11 11.50
C LEU A 337 39.41 50.46 12.99
N GLU A 338 38.91 49.60 13.88
CA GLU A 338 39.05 49.74 15.33
C GLU A 338 40.50 49.50 15.81
N LEU A 339 41.21 48.52 15.23
CA LEU A 339 42.63 48.24 15.50
C LEU A 339 43.57 49.31 14.94
N SER A 340 43.17 50.01 13.88
CA SER A 340 43.97 51.09 13.26
C SER A 340 43.96 52.42 14.05
N LYS A 341 43.23 52.51 15.17
CA LYS A 341 43.33 53.66 16.07
C LYS A 341 44.75 53.74 16.62
N PRO A 342 45.50 54.84 16.42
CA PRO A 342 46.66 55.09 17.25
C PRO A 342 46.14 55.29 18.68
N SER A 343 46.61 54.44 19.59
CA SER A 343 46.63 54.71 21.03
C SER A 343 47.34 56.04 21.24
N HIS A 344 46.58 57.15 21.27
CA HIS A 344 47.06 58.39 21.85
C HIS A 344 47.02 58.21 23.37
N GLY A 345 48.13 57.72 23.91
CA GLY A 345 48.59 58.10 25.24
C GLY A 345 49.15 59.51 25.24
#